data_AF-A0A7W7YAB0-F1
#
_entry.id   AF-A0A7W7YAB0-F1
#
_cell.length_a   1.000
_cell.length_b   1.000
_cell.length_c   1.000
_cell.angle_alpha   90.00
_cell.angle_beta   90.00
_cell.angle_gamma   90.00
#
_symmetry.space_group_name_H-M   'P 1'
#
loop_
_entity.id
_entity.type
_entity.pdbx_description
1 polymer ?
#
loop_
_entity_poly.entity_id
_entity_poly.type
_entity_poly.pdbx_seq_one_letter_code
_entity_poly.pdbx_strand_id
1 'polypeptide(L)'
;MKISPLLLLFLLAGSALAETSRWSGTSTIAFNGSSTLHDWGGKVEPKPFTTIVTMDADGNPTKVEATVTVEVSRMDTAEAKRDENMRKAMQATAHPLITALIDTPFTAIRQGDAAPATLPLKLTMLGQTQTVIGKISRWHHQGDKASFDLDIDLSLKKSGITVPSVLLFIRVGDAIRVHASVSLKRHHS
;
A
#
# COMPACT_ATOMS: atom_id res chain seq x y z
N MET A 1 -45.23 56.01 -17.46
CA MET A 1 -43.89 55.58 -16.99
C MET A 1 -43.88 54.07 -16.89
N LYS A 2 -43.12 53.38 -17.75
CA LYS A 2 -43.01 51.91 -17.76
C LYS A 2 -41.81 51.51 -16.90
N ILE A 3 -42.05 50.69 -15.89
CA ILE A 3 -41.04 50.14 -15.00
C ILE A 3 -40.51 48.88 -15.69
N SER A 4 -39.22 48.85 -16.04
CA SER A 4 -38.56 47.68 -16.64
C SER A 4 -38.20 46.70 -15.51
N PRO A 5 -38.54 45.40 -15.58
CA PRO A 5 -38.09 44.45 -14.58
C PRO A 5 -36.67 44.01 -14.92
N LEU A 6 -35.73 44.42 -14.08
CA LEU A 6 -34.36 43.95 -14.05
C LEU A 6 -34.38 42.46 -13.63
N LEU A 7 -34.21 41.55 -14.59
CA LEU A 7 -34.07 40.12 -14.33
C LEU A 7 -32.63 39.86 -13.84
N LEU A 8 -32.46 39.82 -12.51
CA LEU A 8 -31.19 39.46 -11.87
C LEU A 8 -31.07 37.92 -11.88
N LEU A 9 -30.38 37.37 -12.88
CA LEU A 9 -30.07 35.94 -12.96
C LEU A 9 -28.91 35.63 -11.99
N PHE A 10 -29.22 35.14 -10.78
CA PHE A 10 -28.22 34.59 -9.88
C PHE A 10 -27.69 33.26 -10.46
N LEU A 11 -26.51 33.29 -11.09
CA LEU A 11 -25.74 32.07 -11.35
C LEU A 11 -25.27 31.50 -10.00
N LEU A 12 -26.01 30.53 -9.48
CA LEU A 12 -25.51 29.61 -8.46
C LEU A 12 -24.45 28.72 -9.11
N ALA A 13 -23.18 29.12 -9.04
CA ALA A 13 -22.06 28.23 -9.29
C ALA A 13 -22.01 27.21 -8.15
N GLY A 14 -22.74 26.11 -8.30
CA GLY A 14 -22.63 24.96 -7.41
C GLY A 14 -21.23 24.37 -7.55
N SER A 15 -20.37 24.55 -6.54
CA SER A 15 -19.13 23.80 -6.45
C SER A 15 -19.50 22.33 -6.27
N ALA A 16 -19.25 21.50 -7.29
CA ALA A 16 -19.36 20.06 -7.15
C ALA A 16 -18.38 19.62 -6.05
N LEU A 17 -18.90 19.26 -4.88
CA LEU A 17 -18.10 18.74 -3.79
C LEU A 17 -17.62 17.35 -4.19
N ALA A 18 -16.31 17.12 -4.12
CA ALA A 18 -15.75 15.80 -4.35
C ALA A 18 -16.30 14.84 -3.29
N GLU A 19 -16.93 13.75 -3.72
CA GLU A 19 -17.44 12.73 -2.80
C GLU A 19 -16.29 11.83 -2.36
N THR A 20 -16.29 11.40 -1.09
CA THR A 20 -15.31 10.43 -0.59
C THR A 20 -16.03 9.17 -0.14
N SER A 21 -15.53 8.02 -0.61
CA SER A 21 -15.97 6.71 -0.13
C SER A 21 -14.90 6.09 0.75
N ARG A 22 -15.32 5.48 1.87
CA ARG A 22 -14.42 4.82 2.83
C ARG A 22 -14.52 3.31 2.65
N TRP A 23 -13.38 2.64 2.64
CA TRP A 23 -13.28 1.19 2.51
C TRP A 23 -12.44 0.62 3.63
N SER A 24 -12.94 -0.40 4.33
CA SER A 24 -12.12 -1.21 5.23
C SER A 24 -11.21 -2.11 4.41
N GLY A 25 -9.94 -2.15 4.75
CA GLY A 25 -8.93 -3.00 4.11
C GLY A 25 -8.30 -3.99 5.08
N THR A 26 -8.08 -5.20 4.58
CA THR A 26 -7.28 -6.25 5.23
C THR A 26 -6.33 -6.85 4.20
N SER A 27 -5.21 -7.38 4.65
CA SER A 27 -4.31 -8.11 3.77
C SER A 27 -3.48 -9.15 4.51
N THR A 28 -2.94 -10.10 3.73
CA THR A 28 -1.86 -10.99 4.14
C THR A 28 -0.64 -10.68 3.30
N ILE A 29 0.55 -10.75 3.88
CA ILE A 29 1.81 -10.50 3.19
C ILE A 29 2.70 -11.73 3.33
N ALA A 30 3.24 -12.20 2.21
CA ALA A 30 4.38 -13.10 2.15
C ALA A 30 5.60 -12.34 1.62
N PHE A 31 6.78 -12.64 2.14
CA PHE A 31 8.05 -12.09 1.66
C PHE A 31 9.08 -13.20 1.50
N ASN A 32 9.91 -13.10 0.47
CA ASN A 32 10.92 -14.10 0.14
C ASN A 32 12.25 -13.44 -0.18
N GLY A 33 13.34 -14.06 0.25
CA GLY A 33 14.71 -13.68 -0.09
C GLY A 33 15.56 -14.92 -0.33
N SER A 34 16.80 -14.71 -0.77
CA SER A 34 17.76 -15.79 -0.99
C SER A 34 18.94 -15.72 -0.02
N SER A 35 19.65 -16.83 0.13
CA SER A 35 20.96 -16.89 0.78
C SER A 35 21.87 -17.86 0.04
N THR A 36 23.16 -17.86 0.37
CA THR A 36 24.12 -18.82 -0.23
C THR A 36 23.82 -20.28 0.10
N LEU A 37 22.99 -20.57 1.11
CA LEU A 37 22.62 -21.93 1.48
C LEU A 37 21.25 -22.36 0.90
N HIS A 38 20.24 -21.51 1.02
CA HIS A 38 18.87 -21.78 0.57
C HIS A 38 18.05 -20.49 0.47
N ASP A 39 16.93 -20.57 -0.25
CA ASP A 39 15.89 -19.54 -0.24
C ASP A 39 15.11 -19.58 1.07
N TRP A 40 14.67 -18.41 1.52
CA TRP A 40 13.92 -18.25 2.75
C TRP A 40 12.69 -17.39 2.52
N GLY A 41 11.67 -17.60 3.33
CA GLY A 41 10.45 -16.83 3.27
C GLY A 41 9.85 -16.60 4.64
N GLY A 42 8.91 -15.68 4.70
CA GLY A 42 8.12 -15.41 5.88
C GLY A 42 6.81 -14.72 5.54
N LYS A 43 6.01 -14.50 6.57
CA LYS A 43 4.68 -13.93 6.47
C LYS A 43 4.46 -12.88 7.55
N VAL A 44 3.52 -11.98 7.29
CA VAL A 44 3.02 -11.02 8.26
C VAL A 44 1.64 -10.53 7.85
N GLU A 45 0.83 -10.18 8.83
CA GLU A 45 -0.46 -9.52 8.63
C GLU A 45 -0.34 -8.05 9.05
N PRO A 46 -0.59 -7.09 8.15
CA PRO A 46 -0.72 -5.70 8.53
C PRO A 46 -1.90 -5.50 9.48
N LYS A 47 -1.92 -4.36 10.17
CA LYS A 47 -3.14 -3.89 10.84
C LYS A 47 -4.23 -3.67 9.79
N PRO A 48 -5.50 -3.97 10.11
CA PRO A 48 -6.61 -3.49 9.30
C PRO A 48 -6.48 -1.99 9.06
N PHE A 49 -6.78 -1.56 7.84
CA PHE A 49 -6.56 -0.19 7.40
C PHE A 49 -7.82 0.39 6.75
N THR A 50 -7.83 1.70 6.53
CA THR A 50 -8.88 2.38 5.78
C THR A 50 -8.30 2.89 4.48
N THR A 51 -9.01 2.64 3.39
CA THR A 51 -8.76 3.25 2.08
C THR A 51 -9.83 4.29 1.81
N ILE A 52 -9.42 5.50 1.44
CA ILE A 52 -10.29 6.57 0.99
C ILE A 52 -10.19 6.63 -0.53
N VAL A 53 -11.34 6.62 -1.20
CA VAL A 53 -11.42 6.84 -2.65
C VAL A 53 -12.24 8.10 -2.88
N THR A 54 -11.60 9.11 -3.45
CA THR A 54 -12.26 10.35 -3.87
C THR A 54 -12.85 10.16 -5.25
N MET A 55 -14.10 10.57 -5.43
CA MET A 55 -14.84 10.52 -6.68
C MET A 55 -15.04 11.93 -7.25
N ASP A 56 -15.12 12.04 -8.58
CA ASP A 56 -15.62 13.24 -9.24
C ASP A 56 -17.17 13.29 -9.22
N ALA A 57 -17.72 14.35 -9.83
CA ALA A 57 -19.17 14.57 -9.90
C ALA A 57 -19.92 13.48 -10.70
N ASP A 58 -19.22 12.77 -11.59
CA ASP A 58 -19.77 11.69 -12.41
C ASP A 58 -19.63 10.32 -11.71
N GLY A 59 -19.10 10.30 -10.48
CA GLY A 59 -18.89 9.09 -9.70
C GLY A 59 -17.64 8.30 -10.09
N ASN A 60 -16.73 8.87 -10.88
CA ASN A 60 -15.49 8.21 -11.24
C ASN A 60 -14.41 8.45 -10.18
N PRO A 61 -13.60 7.42 -9.84
CA PRO A 61 -12.54 7.58 -8.87
C PRO A 61 -11.40 8.45 -9.43
N THR A 62 -10.99 9.45 -8.66
CA THR A 62 -9.94 10.42 -9.02
C THR A 62 -8.70 10.26 -8.16
N LYS A 63 -8.83 9.77 -6.92
CA LYS A 63 -7.72 9.61 -5.97
C LYS A 63 -7.93 8.40 -5.07
N VAL A 64 -6.83 7.74 -4.69
CA VAL A 64 -6.81 6.69 -3.66
C VAL A 64 -5.80 7.06 -2.57
N GLU A 65 -6.22 6.94 -1.33
CA GLU A 65 -5.40 7.19 -0.15
C GLU A 65 -5.54 6.04 0.84
N ALA A 66 -4.43 5.56 1.40
CA ALA A 66 -4.42 4.57 2.46
C ALA A 66 -3.08 4.57 3.21
N THR A 67 -3.11 4.20 4.48
CA THR A 67 -1.91 3.91 5.28
C THR A 67 -1.98 2.48 5.77
N VAL A 68 -1.02 1.66 5.34
CA VAL A 68 -0.89 0.26 5.77
C VAL A 68 0.29 0.16 6.73
N THR A 69 0.07 -0.46 7.89
CA THR A 69 1.09 -0.58 8.93
C THR A 69 1.34 -2.03 9.28
N VAL A 70 2.61 -2.44 9.27
CA VAL A 70 3.09 -3.75 9.69
C VAL A 70 3.93 -3.60 10.94
N GLU A 71 3.65 -4.44 11.94
CA GLU A 71 4.49 -4.55 13.13
C GLU A 71 5.65 -5.50 12.86
N VAL A 72 6.89 -5.02 13.00
CA VAL A 72 8.10 -5.81 12.77
C VAL A 72 8.17 -7.02 13.71
N SER A 73 7.63 -6.89 14.93
CA SER A 73 7.53 -7.97 15.91
C SER A 73 6.67 -9.15 15.44
N ARG A 74 5.69 -8.92 14.56
CA ARG A 74 4.74 -9.93 14.06
C ARG A 74 5.22 -10.66 12.80
N MET A 75 6.37 -10.26 12.24
CA MET A 75 6.96 -10.95 11.10
C MET A 75 7.49 -12.33 11.53
N ASP A 76 7.16 -13.35 10.74
CA ASP A 76 7.39 -14.76 11.06
C ASP A 76 7.95 -15.50 9.85
N THR A 77 9.15 -16.06 9.98
CA THR A 77 9.79 -16.90 8.97
C THR A 77 9.70 -18.39 9.29
N ALA A 78 8.92 -18.76 10.30
CA ALA A 78 8.82 -20.10 10.88
C ALA A 78 10.13 -20.66 11.46
N GLU A 79 11.14 -19.80 11.67
CA GLU A 79 12.45 -20.17 12.20
C GLU A 79 12.88 -19.16 13.27
N ALA A 80 12.72 -19.53 14.54
CA ALA A 80 12.85 -18.60 15.66
C ALA A 80 14.17 -17.81 15.68
N LYS A 81 15.28 -18.45 15.29
CA LYS A 81 16.59 -17.78 15.23
C LYS A 81 16.68 -16.80 14.07
N ARG A 82 16.10 -17.14 12.91
CA ARG A 82 16.02 -16.24 11.75
C ARG A 82 15.11 -15.05 12.08
N ASP A 83 14.02 -15.28 12.80
CA ASP A 83 13.13 -14.21 13.23
C ASP A 83 13.80 -13.24 14.21
N GLU A 84 14.56 -13.76 15.17
CA GLU A 84 15.37 -12.95 16.07
C GLU A 84 16.36 -12.07 15.29
N ASN A 85 17.09 -12.67 14.34
CA ASN A 85 18.06 -11.94 13.51
C ASN A 85 17.40 -10.92 12.59
N MET A 86 16.26 -11.26 12.00
CA MET A 86 15.46 -10.35 11.17
C MET A 86 15.00 -9.15 11.98
N ARG A 87 14.43 -9.36 13.18
CA ARG A 87 14.01 -8.26 14.06
C ARG A 87 15.17 -7.37 14.49
N LYS A 88 16.37 -7.94 14.72
CA LYS A 88 17.59 -7.17 14.98
C LYS A 88 18.02 -6.33 13.78
N ALA A 89 18.04 -6.92 12.58
CA ALA A 89 18.38 -6.23 11.33
C ALA A 89 17.40 -5.10 11.01
N MET A 90 16.13 -5.32 11.31
CA MET A 90 15.04 -4.34 11.22
C MET A 90 14.99 -3.37 12.41
N GLN A 91 15.93 -3.46 13.35
CA GLN A 91 16.02 -2.60 14.53
C GLN A 91 14.66 -2.44 15.24
N ALA A 92 13.93 -3.55 15.44
CA ALA A 92 12.52 -3.56 15.80
C ALA A 92 12.17 -2.74 17.06
N THR A 93 13.11 -2.56 17.98
CA THR A 93 12.92 -1.70 19.17
C THR A 93 12.88 -0.21 18.82
N ALA A 94 13.76 0.26 17.93
CA ALA A 94 13.83 1.66 17.50
C ALA A 94 12.84 1.96 16.36
N HIS A 95 12.57 0.96 15.52
CA HIS A 95 11.69 1.04 14.35
C HIS A 95 10.66 -0.09 14.38
N PRO A 96 9.66 0.00 15.28
CA PRO A 96 8.69 -1.09 15.47
C PRO A 96 7.73 -1.28 14.30
N LEU A 97 7.62 -0.30 13.41
CA LEU A 97 6.64 -0.27 12.33
C LEU A 97 7.30 -0.13 10.96
N ILE A 98 6.76 -0.87 10.00
CA ILE A 98 6.89 -0.59 8.56
C ILE A 98 5.60 0.09 8.12
N THR A 99 5.69 1.16 7.34
CA THR A 99 4.50 1.89 6.87
C THR A 99 4.52 2.03 5.36
N ALA A 100 3.42 1.69 4.70
CA ALA A 100 3.17 2.01 3.30
C ALA A 100 2.10 3.09 3.22
N LEU A 101 2.46 4.25 2.65
CA LEU A 101 1.57 5.36 2.39
C LEU A 101 1.21 5.39 0.90
N ILE A 102 -0.08 5.24 0.64
CA ILE A 102 -0.69 5.42 -0.68
C ILE A 102 -1.37 6.79 -0.65
N ASP A 103 -0.97 7.64 -1.59
CA ASP A 103 -1.55 8.95 -1.85
C ASP A 103 -1.32 9.22 -3.33
N THR A 104 -2.24 8.74 -4.16
CA THR A 104 -2.00 8.67 -5.61
C THR A 104 -3.27 8.99 -6.41
N PRO A 105 -3.15 9.74 -7.52
CA PRO A 105 -4.27 9.91 -8.43
C PRO A 105 -4.66 8.55 -9.02
N PHE A 106 -5.95 8.33 -9.24
CA PHE A 106 -6.46 7.06 -9.76
C PHE A 106 -5.90 6.76 -11.16
N THR A 107 -5.58 7.79 -11.94
CA THR A 107 -4.94 7.66 -13.25
C THR A 107 -3.54 7.04 -13.16
N ALA A 108 -2.82 7.16 -12.05
CA ALA A 108 -1.53 6.47 -11.86
C ALA A 108 -1.68 4.97 -11.57
N ILE A 109 -2.89 4.52 -11.25
CA ILE A 109 -3.23 3.12 -10.97
C ILE A 109 -3.87 2.44 -12.19
N ARG A 110 -4.73 3.19 -12.90
CA ARG A 110 -5.53 2.73 -14.05
C ARG A 110 -5.47 3.73 -15.20
N GLN A 111 -5.24 3.23 -16.41
CA GLN A 111 -5.29 4.02 -17.64
C GLN A 111 -6.56 3.67 -18.43
N GLY A 112 -7.43 4.66 -18.66
CA GLY A 112 -8.71 4.47 -19.34
C GLY A 112 -9.58 3.39 -18.68
N ASP A 113 -10.11 2.49 -19.50
CA ASP A 113 -10.99 1.39 -19.08
C ASP A 113 -10.25 0.11 -18.66
N ALA A 114 -8.91 0.13 -18.62
CA ALA A 114 -8.12 -1.03 -18.22
C ALA A 114 -8.36 -1.41 -16.75
N ALA A 115 -8.00 -2.64 -16.35
CA ALA A 115 -7.91 -2.96 -14.93
C ALA A 115 -6.75 -2.18 -14.27
N PRO A 116 -6.83 -1.84 -12.97
CA PRO A 116 -5.69 -1.42 -12.18
C PRO A 116 -4.46 -2.33 -12.38
N ALA A 117 -3.31 -1.73 -12.68
CA ALA A 117 -2.10 -2.49 -13.04
C ALA A 117 -0.89 -2.15 -12.18
N THR A 118 -0.82 -0.95 -11.63
CA THR A 118 0.30 -0.47 -10.81
C THR A 118 -0.20 0.27 -9.58
N LEU A 119 0.57 0.28 -8.50
CA LEU A 119 0.29 1.07 -7.32
C LEU A 119 1.57 1.77 -6.84
N PRO A 120 1.75 3.06 -7.15
CA PRO A 120 2.79 3.87 -6.54
C PRO A 120 2.50 4.05 -5.05
N LEU A 121 3.50 3.82 -4.20
CA LEU A 121 3.40 4.06 -2.76
C LEU A 121 4.75 4.50 -2.18
N LYS A 122 4.70 5.17 -1.03
CA LYS A 122 5.87 5.49 -0.22
C LYS A 122 6.00 4.44 0.88
N LEU A 123 7.10 3.70 0.87
CA LEU A 123 7.41 2.68 1.86
C LEU A 123 8.45 3.21 2.84
N THR A 124 8.12 3.23 4.12
CA THR A 124 9.02 3.61 5.21
C THR A 124 9.45 2.36 5.98
N MET A 125 10.76 2.10 6.00
CA MET A 125 11.42 1.04 6.75
C MET A 125 12.65 1.62 7.44
N LEU A 126 12.92 1.27 8.70
CA LEU A 126 14.06 1.83 9.46
C LEU A 126 14.08 3.37 9.49
N GLY A 127 12.91 4.02 9.49
CA GLY A 127 12.78 5.47 9.39
C GLY A 127 13.14 6.06 8.01
N GLN A 128 13.60 5.26 7.05
CA GLN A 128 13.92 5.69 5.69
C GLN A 128 12.72 5.46 4.78
N THR A 129 12.35 6.49 4.02
CA THR A 129 11.22 6.43 3.08
C THR A 129 11.72 6.34 1.65
N GLN A 130 11.20 5.39 0.89
CA GLN A 130 11.46 5.22 -0.54
C GLN A 130 10.14 5.10 -1.32
N THR A 131 10.12 5.63 -2.54
CA THR A 131 9.01 5.40 -3.47
C THR A 131 9.21 4.06 -4.15
N VAL A 132 8.18 3.21 -4.10
CA VAL A 132 8.13 1.93 -4.82
C VAL A 132 6.85 1.85 -5.64
N ILE A 133 6.88 1.04 -6.69
CA ILE A 133 5.71 0.77 -7.53
C ILE A 133 5.40 -0.71 -7.40
N GLY A 134 4.25 -1.02 -6.81
CA GLY A 134 3.76 -2.39 -6.78
C GLY A 134 3.03 -2.74 -8.08
N LYS A 135 3.13 -3.99 -8.50
CA LYS A 135 2.39 -4.54 -9.64
C LYS A 135 1.08 -5.14 -9.13
N ILE A 136 -0.04 -4.65 -9.65
CA ILE A 136 -1.35 -5.19 -9.34
C ILE A 136 -1.62 -6.39 -10.25
N SER A 137 -2.14 -7.47 -9.67
CA SER A 137 -2.66 -8.61 -10.41
C SER A 137 -3.93 -9.16 -9.75
N ARG A 138 -4.59 -10.11 -10.41
CA ARG A 138 -5.84 -10.73 -9.92
C ARG A 138 -6.90 -9.70 -9.47
N TRP A 139 -6.98 -8.57 -10.17
CA TRP A 139 -7.96 -7.53 -9.87
C TRP A 139 -9.38 -8.08 -10.02
N HIS A 140 -10.19 -7.90 -8.97
CA HIS A 140 -11.60 -8.24 -8.97
C HIS A 140 -12.37 -7.16 -8.21
N HIS A 141 -13.44 -6.65 -8.81
CA HIS A 141 -14.31 -5.65 -8.20
C HIS A 141 -15.77 -6.03 -8.48
N GLN A 142 -16.56 -6.12 -7.41
CA GLN A 142 -17.98 -6.46 -7.48
C GLN A 142 -18.73 -5.69 -6.39
N GLY A 143 -19.53 -4.69 -6.81
CA GLY A 143 -20.28 -3.82 -5.90
C GLY A 143 -19.36 -3.17 -4.86
N ASP A 144 -19.60 -3.47 -3.59
CA ASP A 144 -18.88 -2.89 -2.46
C ASP A 144 -17.64 -3.68 -2.04
N LYS A 145 -17.13 -4.54 -2.91
CA LYS A 145 -15.95 -5.37 -2.65
C LYS A 145 -14.93 -5.23 -3.77
N ALA A 146 -13.67 -5.10 -3.38
CA ALA A 146 -12.54 -5.20 -4.29
C ALA A 146 -11.47 -6.11 -3.69
N SER A 147 -10.77 -6.86 -4.53
CA SER A 147 -9.62 -7.67 -4.14
C SER A 147 -8.58 -7.68 -5.23
N PHE A 148 -7.32 -7.77 -4.83
CA PHE A 148 -6.20 -7.84 -5.76
C PHE A 148 -4.96 -8.36 -5.05
N ASP A 149 -3.98 -8.74 -5.84
CA ASP A 149 -2.62 -8.95 -5.38
C ASP A 149 -1.73 -7.77 -5.71
N LEU A 150 -0.72 -7.60 -4.86
CA LEU A 150 0.32 -6.61 -5.04
C LEU A 150 1.70 -7.27 -4.89
N ASP A 151 2.47 -7.28 -5.97
CA ASP A 151 3.87 -7.69 -5.96
C ASP A 151 4.79 -6.47 -5.89
N ILE A 152 5.75 -6.48 -4.98
CA ILE A 152 6.75 -5.42 -4.82
C ILE A 152 8.14 -6.06 -4.70
N ASP A 153 9.07 -5.61 -5.53
CA ASP A 153 10.48 -5.94 -5.39
C ASP A 153 11.19 -4.88 -4.54
N LEU A 154 11.86 -5.32 -3.47
CA LEU A 154 12.59 -4.50 -2.53
C LEU A 154 14.08 -4.85 -2.52
N SER A 155 14.90 -3.90 -2.09
CA SER A 155 16.32 -4.10 -1.80
C SER A 155 16.57 -3.82 -0.32
N LEU A 156 17.21 -4.76 0.38
CA LEU A 156 17.60 -4.60 1.77
C LEU A 156 18.51 -3.38 1.93
N LYS A 157 19.51 -3.25 1.07
CA LYS A 157 20.47 -2.14 1.07
C LYS A 157 19.81 -0.79 0.83
N LYS A 158 18.91 -0.68 -0.16
CA LYS A 158 18.16 0.58 -0.42
C LYS A 158 17.23 0.95 0.74
N SER A 159 16.80 -0.05 1.51
CA SER A 159 15.96 0.13 2.69
C SER A 159 16.77 0.37 3.97
N GLY A 160 18.11 0.51 3.86
CA GLY A 160 19.00 0.71 5.00
C GLY A 160 19.20 -0.51 5.91
N ILE A 161 18.72 -1.69 5.49
CA ILE A 161 18.81 -2.92 6.29
C ILE A 161 20.21 -3.49 6.15
N THR A 162 20.91 -3.57 7.28
CA THR A 162 22.19 -4.26 7.36
C THR A 162 21.95 -5.67 7.86
N VAL A 163 22.20 -6.66 7.02
CA VAL A 163 22.11 -8.07 7.41
C VAL A 163 23.33 -8.42 8.27
N PRO A 164 23.15 -8.93 9.50
CA PRO A 164 24.26 -9.41 10.30
C PRO A 164 24.90 -10.62 9.62
N SER A 165 26.23 -10.70 9.63
CA SER A 165 26.94 -11.89 9.18
C SER A 165 26.59 -13.08 10.08
N VAL A 166 25.89 -14.08 9.53
CA VAL A 166 25.58 -15.33 10.23
C VAL A 166 26.54 -16.39 9.73
N LEU A 167 27.60 -16.71 10.49
CA LEU A 167 28.72 -17.57 10.05
C LEU A 167 29.50 -16.96 8.86
N LEU A 168 30.82 -17.17 8.80
CA LEU A 168 31.72 -16.47 7.84
C LEU A 168 31.42 -16.71 6.35
N PHE A 169 30.57 -17.69 6.02
CA PHE A 169 30.32 -18.14 4.64
C PHE A 169 28.88 -17.90 4.16
N ILE A 170 27.95 -17.50 5.03
CA ILE A 170 26.55 -17.28 4.63
C ILE A 170 26.37 -15.82 4.21
N ARG A 171 25.90 -15.62 2.97
CA ARG A 171 25.53 -14.30 2.44
C ARG A 171 24.05 -14.30 2.14
N VAL A 172 23.36 -13.23 2.55
CA VAL A 172 21.95 -13.01 2.22
C VAL A 172 21.87 -12.15 0.98
N GLY A 173 21.02 -12.55 0.04
CA GLY A 173 20.74 -11.79 -1.17
C GLY A 173 20.08 -10.45 -0.83
N ASP A 174 20.37 -9.44 -1.63
CA ASP A 174 19.82 -8.09 -1.41
C ASP A 174 18.33 -7.99 -1.79
N ALA A 175 17.90 -8.76 -2.79
CA ALA A 175 16.54 -8.70 -3.32
C ALA A 175 15.55 -9.43 -2.40
N ILE A 176 14.45 -8.74 -2.10
CA ILE A 176 13.30 -9.30 -1.39
C ILE A 176 12.07 -9.15 -2.28
N ARG A 177 11.36 -10.25 -2.52
CA ARG A 177 10.07 -10.22 -3.22
C ARG A 177 8.95 -10.23 -2.19
N VAL A 178 8.08 -9.24 -2.25
CA VAL A 178 6.91 -9.12 -1.39
C VAL A 178 5.66 -9.37 -2.21
N HIS A 179 4.79 -10.24 -1.70
CA HIS A 179 3.49 -10.54 -2.28
C HIS A 179 2.42 -10.25 -1.23
N ALA A 180 1.48 -9.37 -1.53
CA ALA A 180 0.35 -9.08 -0.66
C ALA A 180 -0.97 -9.44 -1.34
N SER A 181 -1.84 -10.17 -0.65
CA SER A 181 -3.23 -10.34 -1.08
C SER A 181 -4.11 -9.39 -0.29
N VAL A 182 -4.82 -8.51 -0.99
CA VAL A 182 -5.59 -7.40 -0.42
C VAL A 182 -7.08 -7.62 -0.64
N SER A 183 -7.87 -7.31 0.39
CA SER A 183 -9.33 -7.28 0.33
C SER A 183 -9.85 -5.96 0.89
N LEU A 184 -10.75 -5.32 0.14
CA LEU A 184 -11.40 -4.07 0.47
C LEU A 184 -12.93 -4.26 0.52
N LYS A 185 -13.58 -3.60 1.47
CA LYS A 185 -15.05 -3.54 1.57
C LYS A 185 -15.50 -2.10 1.82
N ARG A 186 -16.40 -1.58 0.97
CA ARG A 186 -16.94 -0.22 1.09
C ARG A 186 -17.87 -0.13 2.29
N HIS A 187 -17.78 0.98 3.02
CA HIS A 187 -18.79 1.38 4.00
C HIS A 187 -19.85 2.23 3.31
N HIS A 188 -21.11 1.92 3.56
CA HIS A 188 -22.20 2.84 3.29
C HIS A 188 -22.27 3.80 4.47
N SER A 189 -22.21 5.08 4.17
CA SER A 189 -22.44 6.16 5.13
C SER A 189 -23.94 6.30 5.40
#